data_AF-B4QSF1-F1
#
_entry.id   AF-B4QSF1-F1
#
_cell.length_a   1.000
_cell.length_b   1.000
_cell.length_c   1.000
_cell.angle_alpha   90.00
_cell.angle_beta   90.00
_cell.angle_gamma   90.00
#
_symmetry.space_group_name_H-M   'P 1'
#
loop_
_entity.id
_entity.type
_entity.pdbx_description
1 polymer ?
#
loop_
_entity_poly.entity_id
_entity_poly.type
_entity_poly.pdbx_seq_one_letter_code
_entity_poly.pdbx_strand_id
1 'polypeptide(L)'
;MGINIFINSKYIISCGDHIKYDELYSRIAEKINLQPEEYYLVSNGKRLEGELSSGDVHCVLRQLGGKGGFGSMLRAIGAQIEKTTNREACRDLSGRRLRDINEEKRVRAWLEKQGEREREAEERKKRKIEKLLAVPKHDFKDDKYDEARANLTEKVNDAFEEGLKHAEENKEKGVKEATLSGTRGNLLP
;
A
#
# COMPACT_ATOMS: atom_id res chain seq x y z
N MET A 1 -22.79 29.77 -62.44
CA MET A 1 -21.89 29.33 -61.37
C MET A 1 -21.54 27.89 -61.68
N GLY A 2 -20.36 27.66 -62.24
CA GLY A 2 -20.00 26.35 -62.78
C GLY A 2 -19.84 25.27 -61.70
N ILE A 3 -19.71 24.04 -62.16
CA ILE A 3 -19.40 22.88 -61.32
C ILE A 3 -17.88 22.73 -61.26
N ASN A 4 -17.29 22.80 -60.08
CA ASN A 4 -15.84 22.60 -59.93
C ASN A 4 -15.56 21.16 -59.49
N ILE A 5 -14.64 20.49 -60.18
CA ILE A 5 -14.28 19.11 -59.86
C ILE A 5 -12.89 19.08 -59.21
N PHE A 6 -12.82 18.42 -58.06
CA PHE A 6 -11.62 18.25 -57.25
C PHE A 6 -11.30 16.77 -57.07
N ILE A 7 -10.01 16.42 -57.00
CA ILE A 7 -9.56 15.14 -56.43
C ILE A 7 -8.75 15.47 -55.19
N ASN A 8 -9.14 14.87 -54.06
CA ASN A 8 -8.61 15.22 -52.74
C ASN A 8 -8.76 16.73 -52.47
N SER A 9 -7.68 17.49 -52.63
CA SER A 9 -7.64 18.96 -52.45
C SER A 9 -7.14 19.69 -53.69
N LYS A 10 -7.01 19.00 -54.84
CA LYS A 10 -6.56 19.59 -56.10
C LYS A 10 -7.73 19.78 -57.05
N TYR A 11 -7.87 21.01 -57.53
CA TYR A 11 -8.79 21.35 -58.62
C TYR A 11 -8.31 20.73 -59.94
N ILE A 12 -9.26 20.24 -60.74
CA ILE A 12 -8.95 19.57 -62.02
C ILE A 12 -9.62 20.27 -63.19
N ILE A 13 -10.92 20.51 -63.09
CA ILE A 13 -11.75 21.00 -64.19
C ILE A 13 -12.95 21.76 -63.64
N SER A 14 -13.29 22.86 -64.30
CA SER A 14 -14.59 23.51 -64.17
C SER A 14 -15.47 23.12 -65.34
N CYS A 15 -16.69 22.77 -64.99
CA CYS A 15 -17.79 22.43 -65.85
C CYS A 15 -18.82 23.56 -65.86
N GLY A 16 -19.60 23.68 -66.94
CA GLY A 16 -20.70 24.64 -67.01
C GLY A 16 -21.82 24.35 -66.01
N ASP A 17 -22.81 25.23 -65.98
CA ASP A 17 -24.01 25.07 -65.17
C ASP A 17 -24.90 23.98 -65.81
N HIS A 18 -25.55 23.14 -65.00
CA HIS A 18 -26.41 22.03 -65.44
C HIS A 18 -25.73 20.99 -66.34
N ILE A 19 -24.93 20.11 -65.73
CA ILE A 19 -24.32 18.97 -66.44
C ILE A 19 -24.98 17.66 -66.02
N LYS A 20 -25.28 16.83 -67.03
CA LYS A 20 -25.76 15.46 -66.82
C LYS A 20 -24.63 14.59 -66.27
N TYR A 21 -25.01 13.64 -65.43
CA TYR A 21 -24.08 12.73 -64.77
C TYR A 21 -23.12 12.05 -65.76
N ASP A 22 -23.62 11.56 -66.91
CA ASP A 22 -22.80 10.85 -67.91
C ASP A 22 -21.73 11.73 -68.57
N GLU A 23 -22.05 12.98 -68.87
CA GLU A 23 -21.10 13.92 -69.47
C GLU A 23 -19.98 14.27 -68.48
N LEU A 24 -20.30 14.28 -67.18
CA LEU A 24 -19.30 14.50 -66.13
C LEU A 24 -18.27 13.36 -66.10
N TYR A 25 -18.69 12.09 -66.25
CA TYR A 25 -17.77 10.95 -66.32
C TYR A 25 -16.87 11.03 -67.55
N SER A 26 -17.41 11.38 -68.71
CA SER A 26 -16.63 11.53 -69.94
C SER A 26 -15.55 12.59 -69.79
N ARG A 27 -15.89 13.77 -69.23
CA ARG A 27 -14.91 14.85 -69.01
C ARG A 27 -13.82 14.49 -68.00
N ILE A 28 -14.19 13.74 -66.96
CA ILE A 28 -13.22 13.24 -65.96
C ILE A 28 -12.31 12.17 -66.60
N ALA A 29 -12.87 11.27 -67.40
CA ALA A 29 -12.12 10.24 -68.11
C ALA A 29 -11.12 10.85 -69.10
N GLU A 30 -11.51 11.85 -69.88
CA GLU A 30 -10.60 12.56 -70.80
C GLU A 30 -9.44 13.24 -70.07
N LYS A 31 -9.69 13.81 -68.89
CA LYS A 31 -8.69 14.61 -68.18
C LYS A 31 -7.73 13.79 -67.33
N ILE A 32 -8.22 12.69 -66.75
CA ILE A 32 -7.51 11.93 -65.70
C ILE A 32 -7.23 10.49 -66.13
N ASN A 33 -7.83 10.04 -67.24
CA ASN A 33 -7.69 8.68 -67.78
C ASN A 33 -8.03 7.59 -66.75
N LEU A 34 -9.05 7.84 -65.93
CA LEU A 34 -9.55 6.93 -64.90
C LEU A 34 -10.86 6.28 -65.34
N GLN A 35 -11.02 4.99 -65.03
CA GLN A 35 -12.26 4.28 -65.32
C GLN A 35 -13.35 4.62 -64.26
N PRO A 36 -14.65 4.66 -64.63
CA PRO A 36 -15.74 4.92 -63.69
C PRO A 36 -15.77 4.02 -62.46
N GLU A 37 -15.25 2.79 -62.57
CA GLU A 37 -15.20 1.80 -61.50
C GLU A 37 -14.08 2.07 -60.48
N GLU A 38 -13.16 2.99 -60.78
CA GLU A 38 -12.02 3.35 -59.92
C GLU A 38 -12.32 4.55 -59.03
N TYR A 39 -13.44 5.24 -59.22
CA TYR A 39 -13.80 6.39 -58.39
C TYR A 39 -15.31 6.50 -58.14
N TYR A 40 -15.68 7.45 -57.30
CA TYR A 40 -17.06 7.89 -57.14
C TYR A 40 -17.07 9.39 -56.84
N LEU A 41 -18.20 10.02 -57.14
CA LEU A 41 -18.36 11.47 -57.02
C LEU A 41 -19.17 11.80 -55.77
N VAL A 42 -18.71 12.82 -55.05
CA VAL A 42 -19.33 13.31 -53.83
C VAL A 42 -19.55 14.80 -53.96
N SER A 43 -20.76 15.26 -53.65
CA SER A 43 -21.07 16.69 -53.49
C SER A 43 -21.70 16.90 -52.13
N ASN A 44 -21.21 17.88 -51.37
CA ASN A 44 -21.67 18.17 -50.00
C ASN A 44 -21.71 16.93 -49.08
N GLY A 45 -20.74 16.03 -49.21
CA GLY A 45 -20.63 14.82 -48.40
C GLY A 45 -21.58 13.67 -48.77
N LYS A 46 -22.40 13.81 -49.81
CA LYS A 46 -23.29 12.75 -50.32
C LYS A 46 -22.84 12.25 -51.69
N ARG A 47 -23.08 10.96 -51.96
CA ARG A 47 -22.81 10.38 -53.27
C ARG A 47 -23.73 11.01 -54.32
N LEU A 48 -23.15 11.42 -55.45
CA LEU A 48 -23.92 11.98 -56.56
C LEU A 48 -24.58 10.84 -57.33
N GLU A 49 -25.90 10.92 -57.52
CA GLU A 49 -26.71 9.89 -58.20
C GLU A 49 -27.65 10.50 -59.27
N GLY A 50 -27.34 11.69 -59.78
CA GLY A 50 -28.19 12.38 -60.76
C GLY A 50 -27.61 13.68 -61.29
N GLU A 51 -28.49 14.54 -61.80
CA GLU A 51 -28.15 15.84 -62.38
C GLU A 51 -27.61 16.80 -61.30
N LEU A 52 -26.60 17.60 -61.68
CA LEU A 52 -26.03 18.61 -60.81
C LEU A 52 -26.22 19.99 -61.43
N SER A 53 -26.84 20.89 -60.65
CA SER A 53 -27.14 22.25 -61.09
C SER A 53 -25.92 23.16 -60.99
N SER A 54 -25.21 23.13 -59.85
CA SER A 54 -24.04 23.96 -59.56
C SER A 54 -23.35 23.49 -58.27
N GLY A 55 -22.04 23.70 -58.14
CA GLY A 55 -21.31 23.49 -56.89
C GLY A 55 -20.03 22.65 -57.03
N ASP A 56 -19.39 22.40 -55.89
CA ASP A 56 -18.14 21.65 -55.84
C ASP A 56 -18.40 20.14 -55.78
N VAL A 57 -17.67 19.39 -56.60
CA VAL A 57 -17.72 17.94 -56.72
C VAL A 57 -16.35 17.39 -56.43
N HIS A 58 -16.29 16.43 -55.50
CA HIS A 58 -15.08 15.72 -55.17
C HIS A 58 -15.12 14.33 -55.81
N CYS A 59 -14.15 14.06 -56.69
CA CYS A 59 -13.84 12.74 -57.19
C CYS A 59 -12.96 12.02 -56.15
N VAL A 60 -13.51 10.93 -55.62
CA VAL A 60 -12.89 10.11 -54.59
C VAL A 60 -12.52 8.76 -55.19
N LEU A 61 -11.22 8.45 -55.20
CA LEU A 61 -10.72 7.18 -55.70
C LEU A 61 -11.14 6.03 -54.78
N ARG A 62 -11.60 4.95 -55.39
CA ARG A 62 -11.89 3.68 -54.74
C ARG A 62 -10.56 3.00 -54.47
N GLN A 63 -10.30 2.75 -53.20
CA GLN A 63 -9.12 2.02 -52.79
C GLN A 63 -9.49 0.55 -52.65
N LEU A 64 -8.71 -0.34 -53.29
CA LEU A 64 -8.86 -1.79 -53.20
C LEU A 64 -8.51 -2.26 -51.78
N GLY A 65 -9.52 -2.29 -50.90
CA GLY A 65 -9.52 -3.03 -49.63
C GLY A 65 -8.82 -2.39 -48.42
N GLY A 66 -9.33 -2.72 -47.23
CA GLY A 66 -8.55 -2.72 -45.98
C GLY A 66 -8.69 -1.56 -44.99
N LYS A 67 -9.56 -0.56 -45.19
CA LYS A 67 -9.74 0.54 -44.20
C LYS A 67 -10.29 0.11 -42.84
N GLY A 68 -10.56 -1.20 -42.67
CA GLY A 68 -10.97 -1.81 -41.42
C GLY A 68 -9.86 -1.95 -40.38
N GLY A 69 -8.59 -1.64 -40.70
CA GLY A 69 -7.46 -1.80 -39.77
C GLY A 69 -7.63 -1.07 -38.44
N PHE A 70 -8.12 0.17 -38.47
CA PHE A 70 -8.39 0.93 -37.24
C PHE A 70 -9.55 0.31 -36.44
N GLY A 71 -10.63 -0.09 -37.11
CA GLY A 71 -11.76 -0.76 -36.47
C GLY A 71 -11.43 -2.15 -35.93
N SER A 72 -10.60 -2.93 -36.61
CA SER A 72 -10.13 -4.23 -36.13
C SER A 72 -9.15 -4.08 -34.98
N MET A 73 -8.28 -3.06 -35.01
CA MET A 73 -7.42 -2.69 -33.90
C MET A 73 -8.25 -2.30 -32.67
N LEU A 74 -9.29 -1.46 -32.83
CA LEU A 74 -10.20 -1.12 -31.75
C LEU A 74 -10.95 -2.34 -31.21
N ARG A 75 -11.36 -3.29 -32.06
CA ARG A 75 -11.99 -4.54 -31.61
C ARG A 75 -11.01 -5.44 -30.85
N ALA A 76 -9.77 -5.55 -31.30
CA ALA A 76 -8.73 -6.34 -30.63
C ALA A 76 -8.37 -5.74 -29.26
N ILE A 77 -8.16 -4.43 -29.20
CA ILE A 77 -7.90 -3.71 -27.95
C ILE A 77 -9.12 -3.81 -27.03
N GLY A 78 -10.32 -3.59 -27.54
CA GLY A 78 -11.57 -3.68 -26.77
C GLY A 78 -11.84 -5.08 -26.22
N ALA A 79 -11.38 -6.15 -26.88
CA ALA A 79 -11.47 -7.51 -26.37
C ALA A 79 -10.49 -7.79 -25.22
N GLN A 80 -9.36 -7.08 -25.17
CA GLN A 80 -8.34 -7.20 -24.13
C GLN A 80 -8.61 -6.28 -22.93
N ILE A 81 -9.34 -5.18 -23.13
CA ILE A 81 -9.71 -4.25 -22.06
C ILE A 81 -10.89 -4.81 -21.28
N GLU A 82 -10.62 -5.27 -20.06
CA GLU A 82 -11.67 -5.54 -19.08
C GLU A 82 -12.35 -4.23 -18.64
N LYS A 83 -13.63 -4.31 -18.27
CA LYS A 83 -14.36 -3.14 -17.76
C LYS A 83 -13.66 -2.62 -16.51
N THR A 84 -13.12 -1.39 -16.61
CA THR A 84 -12.54 -0.72 -15.45
C THR A 84 -13.58 -0.57 -14.34
N THR A 85 -13.21 -0.93 -13.12
CA THR A 85 -14.02 -0.72 -11.91
C THR A 85 -13.80 0.68 -11.32
N ASN A 86 -12.82 1.44 -11.84
CA ASN A 86 -12.57 2.80 -11.39
C ASN A 86 -13.65 3.76 -11.95
N ARG A 87 -14.56 4.18 -11.07
CA ARG A 87 -15.63 5.15 -11.35
C ARG A 87 -15.29 6.57 -10.90
N GLU A 88 -14.04 6.85 -10.51
CA GLU A 88 -13.64 8.16 -9.96
C GLU A 88 -13.79 9.31 -10.96
N ALA A 89 -13.80 9.01 -12.26
CA ALA A 89 -14.04 9.99 -13.33
C ALA A 89 -15.52 10.39 -13.45
N CYS A 90 -16.44 9.60 -12.91
CA CYS A 90 -17.87 9.90 -12.95
C CYS A 90 -18.21 11.08 -12.03
N ARG A 91 -19.27 11.80 -12.38
CA ARG A 91 -19.85 12.86 -11.55
C ARG A 91 -21.05 12.35 -10.76
N ASP A 92 -21.29 12.95 -9.61
CA ASP A 92 -22.52 12.75 -8.84
C ASP A 92 -23.67 13.66 -9.35
N LEU A 93 -24.86 13.53 -8.77
CA LEU A 93 -26.02 14.38 -9.11
C LEU A 93 -25.83 15.85 -8.72
N SER A 94 -24.84 16.17 -7.88
CA SER A 94 -24.46 17.54 -7.53
C SER A 94 -23.45 18.14 -8.52
N GLY A 95 -22.97 17.34 -9.48
CA GLY A 95 -22.00 17.74 -10.50
C GLY A 95 -20.54 17.67 -10.06
N ARG A 96 -20.24 17.20 -8.84
CA ARG A 96 -18.89 16.97 -8.31
C ARG A 96 -18.34 15.62 -8.80
N ARG A 97 -17.02 15.47 -8.94
CA ARG A 97 -16.43 14.18 -9.33
C ARG A 97 -16.37 13.24 -8.12
N LEU A 98 -16.54 11.94 -8.34
CA LEU A 98 -16.42 10.92 -7.28
C LEU A 98 -15.03 10.88 -6.65
N ARG A 99 -13.98 11.27 -7.39
CA ARG A 99 -12.62 11.45 -6.87
C ARG A 99 -12.59 12.40 -5.68
N ASP A 100 -13.11 13.62 -5.86
CA ASP A 100 -13.02 14.70 -4.86
C ASP A 100 -13.75 14.29 -3.58
N ILE A 101 -14.91 13.63 -3.73
CA ILE A 101 -15.71 13.12 -2.61
C ILE A 101 -14.96 12.04 -1.83
N ASN A 102 -14.29 11.11 -2.53
CA ASN A 102 -13.53 10.04 -1.88
C ASN A 102 -12.29 10.60 -1.15
N GLU A 103 -11.62 11.58 -1.75
CA GLU A 103 -10.51 12.29 -1.13
C GLU A 103 -10.93 13.03 0.13
N GLU A 104 -12.04 13.77 0.09
CA GLU A 104 -12.59 14.45 1.27
C GLU A 104 -12.91 13.45 2.40
N LYS A 105 -13.56 12.34 2.07
CA LYS A 105 -13.85 11.26 3.03
C LYS A 105 -12.57 10.68 3.63
N ARG A 106 -11.55 10.45 2.80
CA ARG A 106 -10.26 9.93 3.26
C ARG A 106 -9.57 10.90 4.21
N VAL A 107 -9.58 12.19 3.90
CA VAL A 107 -9.01 13.23 4.78
C VAL A 107 -9.78 13.30 6.10
N ARG A 108 -11.12 13.30 6.04
CA ARG A 108 -11.97 13.31 7.24
C ARG A 108 -11.72 12.11 8.14
N ALA A 109 -11.71 10.89 7.58
CA ALA A 109 -11.41 9.67 8.33
C ALA A 109 -9.98 9.67 8.92
N TRP A 110 -9.02 10.29 8.23
CA TRP A 110 -7.65 10.42 8.74
C TRP A 110 -7.60 11.37 9.94
N LEU A 111 -8.30 12.51 9.87
CA LEU A 111 -8.42 13.48 10.96
C LEU A 111 -9.14 12.91 12.18
N GLU A 112 -10.26 12.21 11.99
CA GLU A 112 -10.98 11.52 13.08
C GLU A 112 -10.06 10.52 13.80
N LYS A 113 -9.24 9.78 13.05
CA LYS A 113 -8.26 8.84 13.60
C LYS A 113 -7.02 9.52 14.20
N GLN A 114 -6.84 10.84 14.11
CA GLN A 114 -5.71 11.52 14.77
C GLN A 114 -5.86 11.51 16.29
N GLY A 115 -7.06 11.83 16.81
CA GLY A 115 -7.29 11.88 18.26
C GLY A 115 -7.02 10.54 18.95
N GLU A 116 -7.49 9.44 18.37
CA GLU A 116 -7.21 8.08 18.87
C GLU A 116 -5.71 7.74 18.80
N ARG A 117 -5.02 8.10 17.71
CA ARG A 117 -3.58 7.87 17.57
C ARG A 117 -2.76 8.67 18.58
N GLU A 118 -3.14 9.91 18.85
CA GLU A 118 -2.47 10.75 19.85
C GLU A 118 -2.68 10.19 21.25
N ARG A 119 -3.91 9.76 21.58
CA ARG A 119 -4.23 9.15 22.87
C ARG A 119 -3.47 7.83 23.09
N GLU A 120 -3.44 6.95 22.09
CA GLU A 120 -2.70 5.70 22.15
C GLU A 120 -1.18 5.95 22.29
N ALA A 121 -0.65 6.94 21.56
CA ALA A 121 0.75 7.33 21.66
C ALA A 121 1.08 7.90 23.04
N GLU A 122 0.20 8.70 23.63
CA GLU A 122 0.37 9.27 24.97
C GLU A 122 0.32 8.17 26.05
N GLU A 123 -0.63 7.24 25.96
CA GLU A 123 -0.71 6.07 26.84
C GLU A 123 0.54 5.20 26.74
N ARG A 124 1.04 4.95 25.52
CA ARG A 124 2.26 4.17 25.31
C ARG A 124 3.48 4.87 25.90
N LYS A 125 3.58 6.20 25.77
CA LYS A 125 4.62 7.00 26.42
C LYS A 125 4.53 6.92 27.94
N LYS A 126 3.34 7.08 28.52
CA LYS A 126 3.10 6.96 29.98
C LYS A 126 3.51 5.60 30.51
N ARG A 127 3.06 4.50 29.86
CA ARG A 127 3.45 3.13 30.25
C ARG A 127 4.96 2.89 30.16
N LYS A 128 5.63 3.48 29.16
CA LYS A 128 7.08 3.34 29.00
C LYS A 128 7.83 4.09 30.10
N ILE A 129 7.39 5.31 30.43
CA ILE A 129 7.95 6.11 31.52
C ILE A 129 7.75 5.39 32.86
N GLU A 130 6.55 4.87 33.12
CA GLU A 130 6.24 4.12 34.34
C GLU A 130 7.11 2.86 34.49
N LYS A 131 7.28 2.09 33.40
CA LYS A 131 8.19 0.93 33.39
C LYS A 131 9.66 1.30 33.64
N LEU A 132 10.09 2.46 33.15
CA LEU A 132 11.46 2.95 33.36
C LEU A 132 11.68 3.50 34.78
N LEU A 133 10.66 4.13 35.37
CA LEU A 133 10.72 4.63 36.75
C LEU A 133 10.56 3.52 37.80
N ALA A 134 9.91 2.41 37.46
CA ALA A 134 9.79 1.28 38.36
C ALA A 134 11.19 0.75 38.70
N VAL A 135 11.59 0.92 39.97
CA VAL A 135 12.84 0.36 40.50
C VAL A 135 12.85 -1.15 40.23
N PRO A 136 13.94 -1.72 39.68
CA PRO A 136 14.05 -3.15 39.50
C PRO A 136 13.81 -3.85 40.84
N LYS A 137 12.66 -4.54 40.95
CA LYS A 137 12.41 -5.42 42.09
C LYS A 137 13.29 -6.65 41.91
N HIS A 138 14.48 -6.59 42.48
CA HIS A 138 15.34 -7.75 42.61
C HIS A 138 14.84 -8.57 43.79
N ASP A 139 13.93 -9.50 43.51
CA ASP A 139 13.49 -10.50 44.48
C ASP A 139 14.59 -11.57 44.58
N PHE A 140 15.48 -11.43 45.57
CA PHE A 140 16.47 -12.47 45.89
C PHE A 140 15.74 -13.61 46.61
N LYS A 141 15.24 -14.57 45.83
CA LYS A 141 14.69 -15.83 46.33
C LYS A 141 15.69 -16.94 46.01
N ASP A 142 16.45 -17.34 47.01
CA ASP A 142 17.35 -18.49 46.95
C ASP A 142 17.01 -19.44 48.09
N ASP A 143 16.35 -20.54 47.75
CA ASP A 143 15.88 -21.54 48.71
C ASP A 143 17.05 -22.08 49.57
N LYS A 144 18.25 -22.19 49.00
CA LYS A 144 19.45 -22.67 49.73
C LYS A 144 19.92 -21.64 50.75
N TYR A 145 19.81 -20.36 50.43
CA TYR A 145 20.18 -19.28 51.35
C TYR A 145 19.19 -19.18 52.51
N ASP A 146 17.90 -19.32 52.23
CA ASP A 146 16.84 -19.28 53.25
C ASP A 146 16.94 -20.49 54.19
N GLU A 147 17.19 -21.69 53.65
CA GLU A 147 17.43 -22.90 54.44
C GLU A 147 18.72 -22.79 55.27
N ALA A 148 19.80 -22.24 54.69
CA ALA A 148 21.04 -21.99 55.43
C ALA A 148 20.85 -21.00 56.58
N ARG A 149 20.02 -19.96 56.40
CA ARG A 149 19.66 -19.00 57.45
C ARG A 149 18.86 -19.64 58.58
N ALA A 150 17.87 -20.47 58.24
CA ALA A 150 17.10 -21.21 59.23
C ALA A 150 18.02 -22.12 60.06
N ASN A 151 18.87 -22.89 59.39
CA ASN A 151 19.82 -23.80 60.04
C ASN A 151 20.92 -23.09 60.84
N LEU A 152 21.30 -21.87 60.47
CA LEU A 152 22.29 -21.09 61.21
C LEU A 152 21.79 -20.74 62.62
N THR A 153 20.50 -20.48 62.77
CA THR A 153 19.90 -20.13 64.08
C THR A 153 20.01 -21.31 65.06
N GLU A 154 19.69 -22.52 64.60
CA GLU A 154 19.86 -23.75 65.38
C GLU A 154 21.32 -24.00 65.74
N LYS A 155 22.23 -23.89 64.75
CA LYS A 155 23.68 -24.07 64.99
C LYS A 155 24.26 -23.10 66.02
N VAL A 156 23.78 -21.85 66.04
CA VAL A 156 24.22 -20.85 67.01
C VAL A 156 23.72 -21.20 68.42
N ASN A 157 22.49 -21.69 68.56
CA ASN A 157 21.95 -22.15 69.83
C ASN A 157 22.68 -23.40 70.34
N ASP A 158 22.91 -24.38 69.47
CA ASP A 158 23.65 -25.61 69.80
C ASP A 158 25.08 -25.27 70.28
N ALA A 159 25.80 -24.40 69.56
CA ALA A 159 27.13 -23.96 69.95
C ALA A 159 27.14 -23.20 71.29
N PHE A 160 26.07 -22.44 71.57
CA PHE A 160 25.93 -21.74 72.84
C PHE A 160 25.68 -22.71 74.01
N GLU A 161 24.82 -23.73 73.82
CA GLU A 161 24.59 -24.76 74.81
C GLU A 161 25.82 -25.62 75.08
N GLU A 162 26.53 -26.04 74.03
CA GLU A 162 27.81 -26.76 74.16
C GLU A 162 28.87 -25.91 74.86
N GLY A 163 28.92 -24.60 74.57
CA GLY A 163 29.77 -23.65 75.26
C GLY A 163 29.45 -23.52 76.75
N LEU A 164 28.17 -23.49 77.12
CA LEU A 164 27.73 -23.50 78.52
C LEU A 164 28.09 -24.80 79.23
N LYS A 165 27.84 -25.96 78.60
CA LYS A 165 28.19 -27.27 79.15
C LYS A 165 29.70 -27.41 79.36
N HIS A 166 30.52 -26.99 78.39
CA HIS A 166 31.97 -26.98 78.56
C HIS A 166 32.44 -25.97 79.61
N ALA A 167 31.76 -24.83 79.79
CA ALA A 167 32.05 -23.91 80.89
C ALA A 167 31.73 -24.53 82.27
N GLU A 168 30.68 -25.34 82.37
CA GLU A 168 30.33 -26.10 83.57
C GLU A 168 31.30 -27.26 83.83
N GLU A 169 31.65 -28.04 82.81
CA GLU A 169 32.64 -29.11 82.91
C GLU A 169 34.05 -28.58 83.26
N ASN A 170 34.45 -27.43 82.72
CA ASN A 170 35.72 -26.79 83.07
C ASN A 170 35.70 -26.23 84.50
N LYS A 171 34.55 -25.75 84.99
CA LYS A 171 34.36 -25.46 86.43
C LYS A 171 34.51 -26.71 87.28
N GLU A 172 33.92 -27.85 86.87
CA GLU A 172 34.05 -29.11 87.60
C GLU A 172 35.47 -29.71 87.56
N LYS A 173 36.16 -29.63 86.41
CA LYS A 173 37.55 -30.09 86.26
C LYS A 173 38.53 -29.21 87.03
N GLY A 174 38.31 -27.89 87.08
CA GLY A 174 39.08 -26.97 87.94
C GLY A 174 38.92 -27.27 89.44
N VAL A 175 37.77 -27.78 89.87
CA VAL A 175 37.53 -28.24 91.26
C VAL A 175 38.16 -29.62 91.52
N LYS A 176 38.24 -30.49 90.51
CA LYS A 176 38.86 -31.83 90.60
C LYS A 176 40.40 -31.78 90.55
N GLU A 177 41.01 -30.87 89.78
CA GLU A 177 42.47 -30.64 89.80
C GLU A 177 42.95 -30.01 91.12
N ALA A 178 42.12 -29.16 91.75
CA ALA A 178 42.38 -28.63 93.09
C ALA A 178 42.31 -29.71 94.20
N THR A 179 41.65 -30.85 93.96
CA THR A 179 41.52 -31.94 94.94
C THR A 179 42.51 -33.10 94.72
N LEU A 180 43.01 -33.32 93.50
CA LEU A 180 44.01 -34.37 93.18
C LEU A 180 45.48 -33.96 93.43
N SER A 181 45.77 -32.67 93.61
CA SER A 181 47.10 -32.19 94.03
C SER A 181 47.36 -32.32 95.55
N GLY A 182 46.37 -32.77 96.34
CA GLY A 182 46.45 -32.85 97.80
C GLY A 182 46.88 -34.19 98.41
N THR A 183 47.18 -35.25 97.62
CA THR A 183 47.41 -36.62 98.17
C THR A 183 48.72 -37.32 97.77
N ARG A 184 49.76 -36.59 97.33
CA ARG A 184 51.12 -37.14 97.22
C ARG A 184 52.16 -36.17 97.78
N GLY A 185 52.57 -36.40 99.03
CA GLY A 185 53.67 -35.69 99.67
C GLY A 185 53.62 -35.75 101.20
N ASN A 186 53.75 -36.95 101.77
CA ASN A 186 54.09 -37.13 103.18
C ASN A 186 55.62 -37.35 103.28
N LEU A 187 56.21 -36.99 104.43
CA LEU A 187 57.61 -37.17 104.88
C LEU A 187 58.64 -36.04 104.66
N LEU A 188 58.83 -35.29 105.75
CA LEU A 188 60.08 -34.76 106.36
C LEU A 188 61.32 -35.65 106.17
N PRO A 189 62.57 -35.13 106.27
CA PRO A 189 63.08 -34.15 107.24
C PRO A 189 63.49 -32.78 106.69
#